data_AF-A0A8B6H755-F1
#
_entry.id   AF-A0A8B6H755-F1
#
_cell.length_a   1.000
_cell.length_b   1.000
_cell.length_c   1.000
_cell.angle_alpha   90.00
_cell.angle_beta   90.00
_cell.angle_gamma   90.00
#
_symmetry.space_group_name_H-M   'P 1'
#
loop_
_entity.id
_entity.type
_entity.pdbx_description
1 polymer ?
#
loop_
_entity_poly.entity_id
_entity_poly.type
_entity_poly.pdbx_seq_one_letter_code
_entity_poly.pdbx_strand_id
1 'polypeptide(L)'
;MKERLEMEKKQDELKLKQAELEMRERLAMEKMKTEMVKDESNTKIQSKSEYFDAAKNIRLFPKFCEKTVDKYFPQFEKIANNLKWQMPYWTTMLQSVLECKAAEIYSALPSEKSSDYDTVKQEVLKSL
;
A
#
# COMPACT_ATOMS: atom_id res chain seq x y z
N MET A 1 51.43 35.22 -36.59
CA MET A 1 51.47 33.78 -36.23
C MET A 1 50.94 33.53 -34.81
N LYS A 2 51.29 34.37 -33.82
CA LYS A 2 50.73 34.33 -32.45
C LYS A 2 49.22 34.57 -32.38
N GLU A 3 48.70 35.56 -33.13
CA GLU A 3 47.27 35.89 -33.12
C GLU A 3 46.35 34.77 -33.64
N ARG A 4 46.83 33.95 -34.59
CA ARG A 4 46.08 32.77 -35.07
C ARG A 4 45.99 31.69 -33.98
N LEU A 5 47.06 31.49 -33.22
CA LEU A 5 47.11 30.52 -32.13
C LEU A 5 46.22 30.95 -30.95
N GLU A 6 46.13 32.26 -30.68
CA GLU A 6 45.24 32.81 -29.64
C GLU A 6 43.76 32.71 -30.03
N MET A 7 43.44 32.99 -31.29
CA MET A 7 42.08 32.79 -31.81
C MET A 7 41.66 31.31 -31.79
N GLU A 8 42.56 30.40 -32.14
CA GLU A 8 42.32 28.96 -32.11
C GLU A 8 42.08 28.46 -30.67
N LYS A 9 42.90 28.89 -29.70
CA LYS A 9 42.70 28.58 -28.28
C LYS A 9 41.37 29.12 -27.74
N LYS A 10 41.01 30.34 -28.14
CA LYS A 10 39.74 30.96 -27.73
C LYS A 10 38.54 30.23 -28.35
N GLN A 11 38.66 29.76 -29.58
CA GLN A 11 37.65 28.96 -30.25
C GLN A 11 37.50 27.58 -29.61
N ASP A 12 38.60 26.96 -29.19
CA ASP A 12 38.59 25.68 -28.48
C ASP A 12 37.96 25.79 -27.09
N GLU A 13 38.30 26.84 -26.33
CA GLU A 13 37.69 27.12 -25.02
C GLU A 13 36.17 27.36 -25.13
N LEU A 14 35.72 28.06 -26.18
CA LEU A 14 34.31 28.27 -26.45
C LEU A 14 33.58 26.97 -26.79
N LYS A 15 34.19 26.10 -27.60
CA LYS A 15 33.64 24.78 -27.91
C LYS A 15 33.54 23.89 -26.68
N LEU A 16 34.55 23.91 -25.82
CA LEU A 16 34.56 23.14 -24.58
C LEU A 16 33.45 23.61 -23.62
N LYS A 17 33.28 24.93 -23.47
CA LYS A 17 32.19 25.51 -22.67
C LYS A 17 30.81 25.19 -23.23
N GLN A 18 30.64 25.19 -24.55
CA GLN A 18 29.38 24.78 -25.19
C GLN A 18 29.07 23.29 -24.97
N ALA A 19 30.08 22.42 -25.10
CA ALA A 19 29.92 20.98 -24.87
C ALA A 19 29.58 20.68 -23.39
N GLU A 20 30.21 21.37 -22.44
CA GLU A 20 29.91 21.22 -21.02
C GLU A 20 28.46 21.64 -20.69
N LEU A 21 27.99 22.75 -21.28
CA LEU A 21 26.63 23.22 -21.10
C LEU A 21 25.62 22.23 -21.69
N GLU A 22 25.85 21.74 -22.91
CA GLU A 22 24.97 20.76 -23.54
C GLU A 22 24.91 19.44 -22.75
N MET A 23 26.05 18.99 -22.22
CA MET A 23 26.10 17.80 -21.36
C MET A 23 25.31 18.03 -20.06
N ARG A 24 25.43 19.21 -19.46
CA ARG A 24 24.68 19.58 -18.25
C ARG A 24 23.17 19.65 -18.50
N GLU A 25 22.76 20.21 -19.63
CA GLU A 25 21.34 20.26 -20.04
C GLU A 25 20.79 18.85 -20.34
N ARG A 26 21.57 17.99 -21.01
CA ARG A 26 21.19 16.59 -21.23
C ARG A 26 21.02 15.83 -19.92
N LEU A 27 21.97 15.99 -18.99
CA LEU A 27 21.89 15.36 -17.66
C LEU A 27 20.69 15.89 -16.85
N ALA A 28 20.37 17.18 -16.95
CA ALA A 28 19.19 17.75 -16.30
C ALA A 28 17.88 17.23 -16.91
N MET A 29 17.79 17.16 -18.24
CA MET A 29 16.62 16.61 -18.94
C MET A 29 16.44 15.12 -18.65
N GLU A 30 17.52 14.35 -18.58
CA GLU A 30 17.49 12.93 -18.24
C GLU A 30 17.10 12.71 -16.78
N LYS A 31 17.60 13.52 -15.84
CA LYS A 31 17.16 13.50 -14.44
C LYS A 31 15.68 13.80 -14.31
N MET A 32 15.19 14.84 -14.97
CA MET A 32 13.76 15.21 -14.96
C MET A 32 12.88 14.11 -15.59
N LYS A 33 13.33 13.48 -16.69
CA LYS A 33 12.63 12.35 -17.32
C LYS A 33 12.65 11.10 -16.43
N THR A 34 13.74 10.86 -15.70
CA THR A 34 13.84 9.77 -14.74
C THR A 34 12.99 10.02 -13.50
N GLU A 35 12.83 11.28 -13.07
CA GLU A 35 11.88 11.68 -12.04
C GLU A 35 10.43 11.50 -12.50
N MET A 36 10.10 11.78 -13.77
CA MET A 36 8.76 11.50 -14.33
C MET A 36 8.48 10.00 -14.48
N VAL A 37 9.45 9.17 -14.85
CA VAL A 37 9.29 7.70 -14.91
C VAL A 37 9.26 7.09 -13.52
N LYS A 38 10.03 7.62 -12.56
CA LYS A 38 9.82 7.31 -11.14
C LYS A 38 8.43 7.73 -10.73
N ASP A 39 7.94 8.90 -11.13
CA ASP A 39 6.58 9.31 -10.79
C ASP A 39 5.50 8.47 -11.49
N GLU A 40 5.69 7.89 -12.68
CA GLU A 40 4.70 6.98 -13.30
C GLU A 40 4.74 5.53 -12.78
N SER A 41 5.92 5.03 -12.43
CA SER A 41 6.06 3.74 -11.74
C SER A 41 5.77 3.84 -10.24
N ASN A 42 5.82 5.05 -9.68
CA ASN A 42 5.50 5.35 -8.29
C ASN A 42 4.12 5.99 -8.14
N THR A 43 3.44 6.56 -9.13
CA THR A 43 2.01 6.95 -9.02
C THR A 43 1.10 5.76 -9.17
N LYS A 44 1.51 4.71 -9.90
CA LYS A 44 0.80 3.43 -9.85
C LYS A 44 1.00 2.67 -8.53
N ILE A 45 2.00 3.06 -7.71
CA ILE A 45 2.32 2.44 -6.42
C ILE A 45 2.00 3.35 -5.21
N GLN A 46 2.00 4.68 -5.35
CA GLN A 46 1.77 5.68 -4.28
C GLN A 46 0.40 6.36 -4.35
N SER A 47 -0.39 6.20 -5.42
CA SER A 47 -1.84 6.40 -5.31
C SER A 47 -2.53 5.21 -4.62
N LYS A 48 -1.77 4.16 -4.31
CA LYS A 48 -2.09 3.28 -3.20
C LYS A 48 -1.71 4.09 -1.96
N SER A 49 -2.67 4.83 -1.43
CA SER A 49 -2.70 5.00 0.01
C SER A 49 -2.41 3.63 0.64
N GLU A 50 -1.93 3.60 1.87
CA GLU A 50 -2.08 2.43 2.73
C GLU A 50 -3.57 2.12 2.97
N TYR A 51 -4.40 2.12 1.93
CA TYR A 51 -5.72 1.53 1.92
C TYR A 51 -5.50 0.07 2.23
N PHE A 52 -5.90 -0.26 3.44
CA PHE A 52 -6.04 -1.62 3.89
C PHE A 52 -6.93 -2.35 2.86
N ASP A 53 -6.30 -3.10 1.96
CA ASP A 53 -7.00 -3.85 0.91
C ASP A 53 -7.59 -5.10 1.55
N ALA A 54 -8.71 -4.85 2.23
CA ALA A 54 -9.45 -5.80 3.01
C ALA A 54 -9.78 -7.04 2.17
N ALA A 55 -10.17 -6.86 0.90
CA ALA A 55 -10.46 -7.94 -0.05
C ALA A 55 -9.24 -8.84 -0.37
N LYS A 56 -8.03 -8.29 -0.47
CA LYS A 56 -6.81 -9.09 -0.65
C LYS A 56 -6.42 -9.85 0.61
N ASN A 57 -6.65 -9.25 1.77
CA ASN A 57 -6.33 -9.85 3.06
C ASN A 57 -7.34 -10.95 3.47
N ILE A 58 -8.61 -10.85 3.04
CA ILE A 58 -9.63 -11.88 3.30
C ILE A 58 -9.18 -13.26 2.79
N ARG A 59 -8.49 -13.31 1.64
CA ARG A 59 -8.01 -14.56 1.05
C ARG A 59 -6.93 -15.28 1.87
N LEU A 60 -6.29 -14.57 2.80
CA LEU A 60 -5.30 -15.14 3.71
C LEU A 60 -5.95 -15.85 4.90
N PHE A 61 -7.27 -15.71 5.08
CA PHE A 61 -7.96 -16.38 6.17
C PHE A 61 -8.17 -17.87 5.89
N PRO A 62 -7.92 -18.71 6.91
CA PRO A 62 -8.48 -20.05 6.91
C PRO A 62 -10.01 -19.94 6.85
N LYS A 63 -10.64 -20.94 6.21
CA LYS A 63 -12.10 -21.05 6.21
C LYS A 63 -12.64 -20.99 7.64
N PHE A 64 -13.68 -20.20 7.83
CA PHE A 64 -14.36 -20.14 9.11
C PHE A 64 -14.99 -21.50 9.43
N CYS A 65 -14.91 -21.92 10.70
CA CYS A 65 -15.46 -23.20 11.13
C CYS A 65 -16.06 -23.04 12.52
N GLU A 66 -17.38 -23.20 12.61
CA GLU A 66 -18.16 -23.04 13.84
C GLU A 66 -17.64 -23.96 14.97
N LYS A 67 -17.21 -25.18 14.64
CA LYS A 67 -16.69 -26.16 15.62
C LYS A 67 -15.38 -25.74 16.28
N THR A 68 -14.65 -24.80 15.69
CA THR A 68 -13.34 -24.35 16.18
C THR A 68 -13.30 -22.83 16.33
N VAL A 69 -14.45 -22.21 16.60
CA VAL A 69 -14.57 -20.76 16.74
C VAL A 69 -13.67 -20.20 17.86
N ASP A 70 -13.50 -20.96 18.94
CA ASP A 70 -12.57 -20.68 20.05
C ASP A 70 -11.12 -20.50 19.60
N LYS A 71 -10.69 -21.28 18.60
CA LYS A 71 -9.34 -21.21 18.02
C LYS A 71 -9.23 -20.22 16.87
N TYR A 72 -10.37 -19.88 16.25
CA TYR A 72 -10.43 -19.00 15.09
C TYR A 72 -10.08 -17.56 15.45
N PHE A 73 -10.72 -16.99 16.49
CA PHE A 73 -10.51 -15.59 16.89
C PHE A 73 -9.04 -15.30 17.28
N PRO A 74 -8.36 -16.12 18.11
CA PRO A 74 -6.94 -15.91 18.40
C PRO A 74 -6.05 -15.92 17.15
N GLN A 75 -6.38 -16.78 16.19
CA GLN A 75 -5.65 -16.86 14.93
C GLN A 75 -5.90 -15.62 14.05
N PHE A 76 -7.13 -15.13 14.03
CA PHE A 76 -7.52 -13.88 13.39
C PHE A 76 -6.77 -12.69 14.00
N GLU A 77 -6.79 -12.55 15.33
CA GLU A 77 -6.13 -11.47 16.07
C GLU A 77 -4.62 -11.47 15.80
N LYS A 78 -4.00 -12.65 15.75
CA LYS A 78 -2.57 -12.78 15.45
C LYS A 78 -2.24 -12.29 14.04
N ILE A 79 -3.05 -12.64 13.04
CA ILE A 79 -2.84 -12.19 11.65
C ILE A 79 -3.05 -10.68 11.55
N ALA A 80 -4.16 -10.19 12.09
CA ALA A 80 -4.54 -8.79 12.04
C ALA A 80 -3.53 -7.89 12.76
N ASN A 81 -2.97 -8.35 13.88
CA ASN A 81 -1.92 -7.64 14.62
C ASN A 81 -0.58 -7.65 13.87
N ASN A 82 -0.15 -8.79 13.32
CA ASN A 82 1.07 -8.87 12.51
C ASN A 82 1.04 -7.93 11.30
N LEU A 83 -0.13 -7.79 10.69
CA LEU A 83 -0.34 -6.95 9.52
C LEU A 83 -0.82 -5.53 9.86
N LYS A 84 -0.87 -5.18 11.16
CA LYS A 84 -1.27 -3.87 11.69
C LYS A 84 -2.60 -3.34 11.14
N TRP A 85 -3.59 -4.20 11.02
CA TRP A 85 -4.91 -3.80 10.52
C TRP A 85 -5.62 -2.90 11.51
N GLN A 86 -6.32 -1.88 11.02
CA GLN A 86 -7.09 -1.00 11.90
C GLN A 86 -8.37 -1.70 12.36
N MET A 87 -8.68 -1.58 13.66
CA MET A 87 -9.87 -2.12 14.33
C MET A 87 -11.19 -1.98 13.54
N PRO A 88 -11.54 -0.82 12.94
CA PRO A 88 -12.83 -0.70 12.21
C PRO A 88 -12.94 -1.66 11.01
N TYR A 89 -11.81 -2.08 10.43
CA TYR A 89 -11.83 -3.05 9.34
C TYR A 89 -12.02 -4.49 9.83
N TRP A 90 -11.69 -4.80 11.10
CA TRP A 90 -11.77 -6.16 11.61
C TRP A 90 -13.21 -6.67 11.59
N THR A 91 -14.17 -5.83 11.96
CA THR A 91 -15.59 -6.13 11.94
C THR A 91 -16.12 -6.31 10.52
N THR A 92 -15.63 -5.50 9.57
CA THR A 92 -15.94 -5.66 8.13
C THR A 92 -15.39 -6.97 7.56
N MET A 93 -14.19 -7.39 7.98
CA MET A 93 -13.59 -8.67 7.61
C MET A 93 -14.36 -9.84 8.21
N LEU A 94 -14.74 -9.74 9.48
CA LEU A 94 -15.58 -10.75 10.12
C LEU A 94 -16.89 -10.94 9.37
N GLN A 95 -17.62 -9.87 9.03
CA GLN A 95 -18.85 -10.01 8.24
C GLN A 95 -18.63 -10.81 6.94
N SER A 96 -17.47 -10.65 6.30
CA SER A 96 -17.15 -11.34 5.04
C SER A 96 -16.67 -12.78 5.23
N VAL A 97 -16.16 -13.13 6.42
CA VAL A 97 -15.54 -14.43 6.71
C VAL A 97 -16.45 -15.34 7.53
N LEU A 98 -17.36 -14.78 8.31
CA LEU A 98 -18.35 -15.53 9.08
C LEU A 98 -19.35 -16.16 8.10
N GLU A 99 -19.59 -17.46 8.27
CA GLU A 99 -20.50 -18.24 7.42
C GLU A 99 -21.61 -18.87 8.29
N CYS A 100 -22.76 -19.15 7.68
CA CYS A 100 -23.92 -19.81 8.32
C CYS A 100 -24.39 -19.10 9.61
N LYS A 101 -24.41 -19.80 10.76
CA LYS A 101 -25.05 -19.27 11.98
C LYS A 101 -24.28 -18.07 12.53
N ALA A 102 -22.96 -18.04 12.34
CA ALA A 102 -22.15 -16.90 12.77
C ALA A 102 -22.50 -15.62 11.99
N ALA A 103 -22.81 -15.75 10.69
CA ALA A 103 -23.31 -14.65 9.87
C ALA A 103 -24.73 -14.23 10.28
N GLU A 104 -25.60 -15.19 10.63
CA GLU A 104 -26.94 -14.89 11.16
C GLU A 104 -26.88 -14.12 12.48
N ILE A 105 -26.02 -14.54 13.41
CA ILE A 105 -25.78 -13.82 14.68
C ILE A 105 -25.30 -12.40 14.39
N TYR A 106 -24.31 -12.23 13.51
CA TYR A 106 -23.81 -10.92 13.13
C TYR A 106 -24.91 -10.03 12.53
N SER A 107 -25.74 -10.59 11.64
CA SER A 107 -26.85 -9.86 11.01
C SER A 107 -27.99 -9.54 11.98
N ALA A 108 -28.14 -10.31 13.06
CA ALA A 108 -29.13 -10.06 14.11
C ALA A 108 -28.66 -9.00 15.12
N LEU A 109 -27.36 -8.65 15.14
CA LEU A 109 -26.84 -7.63 16.02
C LEU A 109 -27.23 -6.22 15.54
N PRO A 110 -27.55 -5.29 16.47
CA PRO A 110 -27.78 -3.90 16.12
C PRO A 110 -26.50 -3.21 15.64
N SER A 111 -26.63 -2.20 14.78
CA SER A 111 -25.50 -1.48 14.12
C SER A 111 -24.43 -0.96 15.08
N GLU A 112 -24.81 -0.62 16.31
CA GLU A 112 -23.87 -0.17 17.35
C GLU A 112 -22.96 -1.30 17.83
N LYS A 113 -23.52 -2.52 17.95
CA LYS A 113 -22.78 -3.71 18.38
C LYS A 113 -22.04 -4.38 17.22
N SER A 114 -22.55 -4.28 16.00
CA SER A 114 -21.91 -4.85 14.80
C SER A 114 -20.65 -4.09 14.37
N SER A 115 -20.42 -2.89 14.92
CA SER A 115 -19.22 -2.09 14.68
C SER A 115 -18.07 -2.43 15.64
N ASP A 116 -18.39 -3.03 16.80
CA ASP A 116 -17.44 -3.38 17.85
C ASP A 116 -16.99 -4.84 17.74
N TYR A 117 -15.69 -5.05 17.51
CA TYR A 117 -15.12 -6.39 17.32
C TYR A 117 -15.27 -7.29 18.56
N ASP A 118 -15.05 -6.74 19.76
CA ASP A 118 -15.10 -7.53 20.99
C ASP A 118 -16.51 -8.03 21.28
N THR A 119 -17.50 -7.16 21.09
CA THR A 119 -18.91 -7.50 21.23
C THR A 119 -19.33 -8.60 20.25
N VAL A 120 -18.91 -8.48 18.98
CA VAL A 120 -19.19 -9.51 17.95
C VAL A 120 -18.52 -10.84 18.31
N LYS A 121 -17.26 -10.81 18.74
CA LYS A 121 -16.52 -11.99 19.18
C LYS A 121 -17.24 -12.69 20.34
N GLN A 122 -17.66 -11.95 21.35
CA GLN A 122 -18.39 -12.50 22.50
C GLN A 122 -19.72 -13.15 22.10
N GLU A 123 -20.53 -12.47 21.27
CA GLU A 123 -21.85 -13.02 20.89
C GLU A 123 -21.73 -14.24 19.97
N VAL A 124 -20.75 -14.26 19.07
CA VAL A 124 -20.46 -15.43 18.24
C VAL A 124 -19.94 -16.59 19.09
N LEU A 125 -19.06 -16.35 20.08
CA LEU A 125 -18.57 -17.40 21.00
C LEU A 125 -19.64 -17.91 21.97
N LYS A 126 -20.61 -17.08 22.33
CA LYS A 126 -21.69 -17.46 23.24
C LYS A 126 -22.80 -18.26 22.56
N SER A 127 -23.02 -18.01 21.27
CA SER A 127 -24.12 -18.60 20.50
C SER A 127 -23.73 -19.86 19.71
N LEU A 128 -22.44 -20.23 19.69
CA LEU A 128 -21.89 -21.43 19.04
C LEU A 128 -21.24 -22.36 20.07
#